data_AF-A0AA38VRF1-F1
#
_entry.id   AF-A0AA38VRF1-F1
#
_cell.length_a   1.000
_cell.length_b   1.000
_cell.length_c   1.000
_cell.angle_alpha   90.00
_cell.angle_beta   90.00
_cell.angle_gamma   90.00
#
_symmetry.space_group_name_H-M   'P 1'
#
loop_
_entity.id
_entity.type
_entity.pdbx_description
1 polymer ?
#
loop_
_entity_poly.entity_id
_entity_poly.type
_entity_poly.pdbx_seq_one_letter_code
_entity_poly.pdbx_strand_id
1 'polypeptide(L)'
;MSEFKPRPEPPVLKWKGFTLCETVFSVKGILPVEGSRLRELFDPSTLRLHRDRMAAIQDAEILFNKIFFDAQLRHYGIEFKKSLPKDELELLLRDAVLSGKCNTVPQGVISLQQAMRRDYQPLFDTWKKEAAAWDADKKRRDDDEAWNRLQTPSERARVDFDRFLELYFLTDGKPDASKTPEPLTLYGNRDRWMLHAKAERVPGLYTLPTCAKARAEKRDAEWSSAMDGHRQFVAKAAAKKPGKTFDLSACRGSYIVRCETLSSGWNAKDMTIDITDGESDNMLEADFDFAIYEGAMVLSQSQAALERLVEANDDESSKNDSDSGDDSEGDSGEDTEEDEKMRRRPGKRKAAPTRRGPGRPKKQVKEGKPKGVGRRVFIRMRGGETSEGQIYPEPKEGYLDFTDNACVSFKGVVGIPFAGSNVQLEGFKVSDVAENSSHSWSEFSESAYEHTRVSRWV
;
A
#
# COMPACT_ATOMS: atom_id res chain seq x y z
N MET A 1 -38.23 19.99 12.92
CA MET A 1 -36.90 19.45 12.56
C MET A 1 -35.97 20.65 12.49
N SER A 2 -35.02 20.78 13.43
CA SER A 2 -34.07 21.89 13.42
C SER A 2 -33.14 21.70 12.22
N GLU A 3 -33.19 22.60 11.27
CA GLU A 3 -32.37 22.57 10.05
C GLU A 3 -30.88 22.59 10.44
N PHE A 4 -30.12 21.60 9.98
CA PHE A 4 -28.69 21.51 10.27
C PHE A 4 -27.98 22.67 9.57
N LYS A 5 -27.13 23.40 10.31
CA LYS A 5 -26.43 24.56 9.75
C LYS A 5 -25.58 24.12 8.54
N PRO A 6 -25.56 24.89 7.45
CA PRO A 6 -24.71 24.59 6.31
C PRO A 6 -23.23 24.63 6.71
N ARG A 7 -22.41 23.87 5.99
CA ARG A 7 -20.95 23.85 6.18
C ARG A 7 -20.40 25.28 5.96
N PRO A 8 -19.45 25.76 6.79
CA PRO A 8 -18.84 27.07 6.60
C PRO A 8 -18.16 27.18 5.23
N GLU A 9 -18.43 28.25 4.48
CA GLU A 9 -17.75 28.52 3.21
C GLU A 9 -16.34 29.10 3.41
N PRO A 10 -15.38 28.81 2.51
CA PRO A 10 -14.06 29.41 2.58
C PRO A 10 -14.13 30.95 2.59
N PRO A 11 -13.31 31.63 3.41
CA PRO A 11 -13.29 33.07 3.43
C PRO A 11 -12.80 33.61 2.09
N VAL A 12 -13.31 34.78 1.71
CA VAL A 12 -12.92 35.48 0.49
C VAL A 12 -12.46 36.89 0.86
N LEU A 13 -11.18 37.18 0.65
CA LEU A 13 -10.61 38.50 0.93
C LEU A 13 -10.64 39.35 -0.34
N LYS A 14 -11.24 40.55 -0.27
CA LYS A 14 -11.31 41.50 -1.38
C LYS A 14 -10.51 42.75 -1.05
N TRP A 15 -9.58 43.14 -1.92
CA TRP A 15 -8.80 44.36 -1.73
C TRP A 15 -8.41 44.99 -3.07
N LYS A 16 -8.67 46.30 -3.25
CA LYS A 16 -8.33 47.07 -4.47
C LYS A 16 -8.83 46.43 -5.79
N GLY A 17 -9.94 45.68 -5.72
CA GLY A 17 -10.52 44.98 -6.87
C GLY A 17 -9.90 43.61 -7.17
N PHE A 18 -8.94 43.17 -6.37
CA PHE A 18 -8.46 41.79 -6.34
C PHE A 18 -9.23 40.99 -5.31
N THR A 19 -9.31 39.70 -5.54
CA THR A 19 -9.92 38.71 -4.68
C THR A 19 -8.89 37.61 -4.40
N LEU A 20 -8.77 37.22 -3.14
CA LEU A 20 -8.02 36.05 -2.70
C LEU A 20 -8.98 35.08 -2.01
N CYS A 21 -9.07 33.87 -2.57
CA CYS A 21 -9.77 32.75 -1.97
C CYS A 21 -8.82 31.56 -1.99
N GLU A 22 -8.56 30.97 -0.82
CA GLU A 22 -7.54 29.94 -0.61
C GLU A 22 -6.16 30.38 -1.14
N THR A 23 -5.77 29.87 -2.31
CA THR A 23 -4.51 30.19 -2.99
C THR A 23 -4.71 31.05 -4.25
N VAL A 24 -5.97 31.23 -4.66
CA VAL A 24 -6.39 31.82 -5.93
C VAL A 24 -6.46 33.34 -5.82
N PHE A 25 -5.48 34.02 -6.41
CA PHE A 25 -5.46 35.47 -6.55
C PHE A 25 -6.00 35.89 -7.91
N SER A 26 -7.18 36.52 -7.93
CA SER A 26 -7.92 36.82 -9.16
C SER A 26 -8.51 38.23 -9.15
N VAL A 27 -8.94 38.69 -10.32
CA VAL A 27 -9.79 39.87 -10.46
C VAL A 27 -11.10 39.43 -11.07
N LYS A 28 -12.21 39.58 -10.33
CA LYS A 28 -13.54 39.11 -10.76
C LYS A 28 -13.56 37.63 -11.19
N GLY A 29 -12.77 36.79 -10.52
CA GLY A 29 -12.64 35.35 -10.85
C GLY A 29 -11.69 35.06 -12.02
N ILE A 30 -11.11 36.07 -12.67
CA ILE A 30 -10.15 35.90 -13.76
C ILE A 30 -8.72 35.90 -13.21
N LEU A 31 -8.00 34.83 -13.53
CA LEU A 31 -6.58 34.64 -13.22
C LEU A 31 -5.69 35.45 -14.17
N PRO A 32 -4.46 35.83 -13.76
CA PRO A 32 -3.50 36.41 -14.68
C PRO A 32 -3.12 35.38 -15.75
N VAL A 33 -3.21 35.77 -17.03
CA VAL A 33 -2.72 34.97 -18.16
C VAL A 33 -1.31 35.43 -18.47
N GLU A 34 -0.37 34.49 -18.60
CA GLU A 34 1.03 34.79 -18.90
C GLU A 34 1.19 35.64 -20.17
N GLY A 35 2.14 36.58 -20.19
CA GLY A 35 2.36 37.48 -21.32
C GLY A 35 2.63 36.78 -22.65
N SER A 36 3.34 35.64 -22.61
CA SER A 36 3.58 34.75 -23.76
C SER A 36 2.25 34.24 -24.33
N ARG A 37 1.39 33.68 -23.47
CA ARG A 37 0.07 33.21 -23.87
C ARG A 37 -0.84 34.34 -24.36
N LEU A 38 -0.81 35.52 -23.73
CA LEU A 38 -1.55 36.69 -24.22
C LEU A 38 -1.09 37.08 -25.64
N ARG A 39 0.21 36.98 -25.94
CA ARG A 39 0.75 37.26 -27.28
C ARG A 39 0.22 36.27 -28.31
N GLU A 40 0.16 35.00 -27.98
CA GLU A 40 -0.41 33.96 -28.85
C GLU A 40 -1.90 34.21 -29.13
N LEU A 41 -2.66 34.66 -28.13
CA LEU A 41 -4.09 34.97 -28.29
C LEU A 41 -4.33 36.22 -29.17
N PHE A 42 -3.48 37.25 -29.06
CA PHE A 42 -3.60 38.46 -29.88
C PHE A 42 -2.96 38.35 -31.26
N ASP A 43 -1.96 37.49 -31.42
CA ASP A 43 -1.28 37.22 -32.68
C ASP A 43 -1.01 35.72 -32.86
N PRO A 44 -2.05 34.94 -33.23
CA PRO A 44 -1.89 33.50 -33.46
C PRO A 44 -0.88 33.16 -34.55
N SER A 45 -0.50 34.12 -35.43
CA SER A 45 0.52 33.88 -36.47
C SER A 45 1.90 33.57 -35.90
N THR A 46 2.14 33.94 -34.64
CA THR A 46 3.36 33.61 -33.88
C THR A 46 3.51 32.11 -33.61
N LEU A 47 2.41 31.35 -33.62
CA LEU A 47 2.41 29.91 -33.41
C LEU A 47 2.79 29.17 -34.71
N ARG A 48 3.61 28.13 -34.61
CA ARG A 48 4.07 27.38 -35.79
C ARG A 48 3.02 26.44 -36.34
N LEU A 49 2.35 25.68 -35.47
CA LEU A 49 1.41 24.63 -35.87
C LEU A 49 0.03 25.22 -36.14
N HIS A 50 -0.61 24.83 -37.25
CA HIS A 50 -1.96 25.28 -37.60
C HIS A 50 -2.99 24.97 -36.50
N ARG A 51 -2.88 23.78 -35.89
CA ARG A 51 -3.75 23.37 -34.76
C ARG A 51 -3.68 24.36 -33.59
N ASP A 52 -2.49 24.80 -33.22
CA ASP A 52 -2.30 25.73 -32.10
C ASP A 52 -2.86 27.11 -32.44
N ARG A 53 -2.72 27.56 -33.70
CA ARG A 53 -3.35 28.80 -34.17
C ARG A 53 -4.86 28.74 -34.02
N MET A 54 -5.48 27.66 -34.46
CA MET A 54 -6.93 27.48 -34.35
C MET A 54 -7.39 27.42 -32.89
N ALA A 55 -6.64 26.74 -32.02
CA ALA A 55 -6.92 26.71 -30.58
C ALA A 55 -6.81 28.10 -29.95
N ALA A 56 -5.78 28.89 -30.29
CA ALA A 56 -5.64 30.26 -29.78
C ALA A 56 -6.76 31.19 -30.25
N ILE A 57 -7.25 31.02 -31.49
CA ILE A 57 -8.41 31.76 -32.01
C ILE A 57 -9.68 31.41 -31.23
N GLN A 58 -9.96 30.12 -31.02
CA GLN A 58 -11.12 29.66 -30.24
C GLN A 58 -11.07 30.14 -28.79
N ASP A 59 -9.89 30.05 -28.15
CA ASP A 59 -9.70 30.56 -26.81
C ASP A 59 -9.93 32.08 -26.75
N ALA A 60 -9.44 32.83 -27.73
CA ALA A 60 -9.66 34.28 -27.80
C ALA A 60 -11.16 34.60 -27.95
N GLU A 61 -11.92 33.88 -28.78
CA GLU A 61 -13.36 34.06 -28.92
C GLU A 61 -14.12 33.90 -27.59
N ILE A 62 -13.71 32.93 -26.77
CA ILE A 62 -14.33 32.65 -25.46
C ILE A 62 -13.87 33.67 -24.42
N LEU A 63 -12.58 33.97 -24.36
CA LEU A 63 -11.97 34.77 -23.31
C LEU A 63 -12.15 36.27 -23.52
N PHE A 64 -12.11 36.77 -24.76
CA PHE A 64 -12.03 38.21 -25.07
C PHE A 64 -13.38 38.91 -24.88
N ASN A 65 -13.70 39.13 -23.62
CA ASN A 65 -14.81 39.93 -23.15
C ASN A 65 -14.30 41.08 -22.25
N LYS A 66 -15.20 42.02 -21.95
CA LYS A 66 -14.84 43.20 -21.15
C LYS A 66 -14.27 42.86 -19.76
N ILE A 67 -14.75 41.78 -19.14
CA ILE A 67 -14.32 41.37 -17.79
C ILE A 67 -12.87 40.85 -17.86
N PHE A 68 -12.55 40.05 -18.87
CA PHE A 68 -11.21 39.55 -19.10
C PHE A 68 -10.20 40.68 -19.29
N PHE A 69 -10.48 41.65 -20.16
CA PHE A 69 -9.56 42.78 -20.39
C PHE A 69 -9.36 43.65 -19.14
N ASP A 70 -10.43 44.01 -18.42
CA ASP A 70 -10.33 44.74 -17.13
C ASP A 70 -9.48 43.96 -16.11
N ALA A 71 -9.60 42.63 -16.08
CA ALA A 71 -8.81 41.79 -15.19
C ALA A 71 -7.32 41.74 -15.57
N GLN A 72 -6.99 41.46 -16.83
CA GLN A 72 -5.59 41.38 -17.27
C GLN A 72 -4.88 42.72 -17.14
N LEU A 73 -5.52 43.82 -17.53
CA LEU A 73 -4.95 45.17 -17.37
C LEU A 73 -4.61 45.46 -15.90
N ARG A 74 -5.45 45.03 -14.94
CA ARG A 74 -5.16 45.18 -13.50
C ARG A 74 -4.04 44.29 -13.01
N HIS A 75 -4.00 43.02 -13.41
CA HIS A 75 -2.91 42.10 -13.05
C HIS A 75 -1.56 42.63 -13.52
N TYR A 76 -1.52 43.27 -14.69
CA TYR A 76 -0.31 43.89 -15.24
C TYR A 76 -0.13 45.36 -14.86
N GLY A 77 -0.94 45.90 -13.95
CA GLY A 77 -0.79 47.27 -13.43
C GLY A 77 -0.90 48.37 -14.50
N ILE A 78 -1.61 48.09 -15.59
CA ILE A 78 -1.86 49.05 -16.67
C ILE A 78 -3.05 49.92 -16.27
N GLU A 79 -2.89 51.24 -16.29
CA GLU A 79 -3.95 52.17 -15.92
C GLU A 79 -4.99 52.32 -17.03
N PHE A 80 -6.27 52.28 -16.67
CA PHE A 80 -7.38 52.49 -17.60
C PHE A 80 -8.62 53.02 -16.88
N LYS A 81 -9.55 53.59 -17.64
CA LYS A 81 -10.85 54.02 -17.12
C LYS A 81 -11.84 52.85 -17.19
N LYS A 82 -12.52 52.52 -16.09
CA LYS A 82 -13.50 51.41 -16.05
C LYS A 82 -14.69 51.60 -17.01
N SER A 83 -14.96 52.83 -17.40
CA SER A 83 -16.01 53.20 -18.34
C SER A 83 -15.68 52.91 -19.80
N LEU A 84 -14.42 52.56 -20.13
CA LEU A 84 -14.03 52.30 -21.51
C LEU A 84 -14.85 51.14 -22.12
N PRO A 85 -15.18 51.23 -23.43
CA PRO A 85 -15.80 50.13 -24.16
C PRO A 85 -14.83 48.96 -24.32
N LYS A 86 -15.35 47.78 -24.70
CA LYS A 86 -14.56 46.55 -24.87
C LYS A 86 -13.39 46.78 -25.83
N ASP A 87 -13.66 47.36 -27.00
CA ASP A 87 -12.68 47.48 -28.09
C ASP A 87 -11.49 48.38 -27.71
N GLU A 88 -11.72 49.41 -26.89
CA GLU A 88 -10.63 50.25 -26.36
C GLU A 88 -9.79 49.52 -25.31
N LEU A 89 -10.41 48.69 -24.45
CA LEU A 89 -9.69 47.86 -23.48
C LEU A 89 -8.88 46.76 -24.17
N GLU A 90 -9.43 46.19 -25.24
CA GLU A 90 -8.77 45.20 -26.09
C GLU A 90 -7.53 45.80 -26.76
N LEU A 91 -7.68 46.97 -27.40
CA LEU A 91 -6.57 47.69 -28.02
C LEU A 91 -5.47 47.99 -26.99
N LEU A 92 -5.86 48.49 -25.81
CA LEU A 92 -4.91 48.83 -24.75
C LEU A 92 -4.13 47.61 -24.24
N LEU A 93 -4.81 46.48 -24.05
CA LEU A 93 -4.14 45.25 -23.62
C LEU A 93 -3.23 44.70 -24.72
N ARG A 94 -3.69 44.72 -25.98
CA ARG A 94 -2.90 44.30 -27.14
C ARG A 94 -1.60 45.09 -27.23
N ASP A 95 -1.68 46.41 -27.15
CA ASP A 95 -0.49 47.29 -27.20
C ASP A 95 0.47 47.01 -26.03
N ALA A 96 -0.07 46.75 -24.84
CA ALA A 96 0.74 46.38 -23.68
C ALA A 96 1.46 45.02 -23.85
N VAL A 97 0.80 44.04 -24.45
CA VAL A 97 1.37 42.72 -24.74
C VAL A 97 2.47 42.82 -25.81
N LEU A 98 2.22 43.56 -26.89
CA LEU A 98 3.19 43.76 -27.97
C LEU A 98 4.41 44.56 -27.52
N SER A 99 4.21 45.54 -26.62
CA SER A 99 5.31 46.29 -26.00
C SER A 99 6.02 45.53 -24.87
N GLY A 100 5.61 44.30 -24.55
CA GLY A 100 6.25 43.45 -23.53
C GLY A 100 5.95 43.84 -22.09
N LYS A 101 5.00 44.77 -21.84
CA LYS A 101 4.60 45.18 -20.48
C LYS A 101 3.93 44.04 -19.71
N CYS A 102 3.36 43.07 -20.41
CA CYS A 102 2.74 41.88 -19.82
C CYS A 102 3.73 40.72 -19.59
N ASN A 103 5.03 40.88 -19.83
CA ASN A 103 6.01 39.82 -19.62
C ASN A 103 6.30 39.55 -18.14
N THR A 104 6.04 40.54 -17.28
CA THR A 104 6.27 40.46 -15.83
C THR A 104 5.15 41.15 -15.08
N VAL A 105 4.66 40.53 -14.01
CA VAL A 105 3.70 41.15 -13.09
C VAL A 105 4.40 42.28 -12.31
N PRO A 106 3.84 43.50 -12.23
CA PRO A 106 4.49 44.61 -11.53
C PRO A 106 4.68 44.32 -10.03
N GLN A 107 5.77 44.83 -9.46
CA GLN A 107 6.13 44.64 -8.05
C GLN A 107 5.02 45.12 -7.09
N GLY A 108 4.26 46.16 -7.46
CA GLY A 108 3.12 46.64 -6.67
C GLY A 108 2.01 45.59 -6.53
N VAL A 109 1.72 44.84 -7.60
CA VAL A 109 0.71 43.76 -7.59
C VAL A 109 1.23 42.57 -6.80
N ILE A 110 2.51 42.21 -6.96
CA ILE A 110 3.16 41.15 -6.17
C ILE A 110 3.10 41.47 -4.67
N SER A 111 3.46 42.71 -4.30
CA SER A 111 3.45 43.16 -2.90
C SER A 111 2.02 43.17 -2.33
N LEU A 112 1.03 43.57 -3.13
CA LEU A 112 -0.38 43.49 -2.76
C LEU A 112 -0.83 42.04 -2.53
N GLN A 113 -0.48 41.12 -3.43
CA GLN A 113 -0.80 39.71 -3.29
C GLN A 113 -0.20 39.13 -2.01
N GLN A 114 1.07 39.44 -1.71
CA GLN A 114 1.74 39.00 -0.48
C GLN A 114 1.04 39.56 0.77
N ALA A 115 0.68 40.84 0.76
CA ALA A 115 -0.07 41.45 1.87
C ALA A 115 -1.44 40.78 2.06
N MET A 116 -2.19 40.56 0.97
CA MET A 116 -3.45 39.83 1.01
C MET A 116 -3.29 38.42 1.56
N ARG A 117 -2.24 37.68 1.17
CA ARG A 117 -1.96 36.34 1.70
C ARG A 117 -1.70 36.35 3.20
N ARG A 118 -0.91 37.31 3.68
CA ARG A 118 -0.63 37.47 5.10
C ARG A 118 -1.91 37.73 5.90
N ASP A 119 -2.78 38.59 5.39
CA ASP A 119 -4.03 38.95 6.07
C ASP A 119 -5.11 37.85 5.92
N TYR A 120 -5.03 37.04 4.86
CA TYR A 120 -5.91 35.90 4.61
C TYR A 120 -5.61 34.70 5.51
N GLN A 121 -4.34 34.43 5.79
CA GLN A 121 -3.90 33.28 6.57
C GLN A 121 -4.68 33.07 7.88
N PRO A 122 -4.84 34.07 8.78
CA PRO A 122 -5.58 33.86 10.02
C PRO A 122 -7.08 33.57 9.81
N LEU A 123 -7.69 34.14 8.76
CA LEU A 123 -9.08 33.86 8.40
C LEU A 123 -9.22 32.40 7.93
N PHE A 124 -8.29 31.96 7.09
CA PHE A 124 -8.25 30.59 6.58
C PHE A 124 -8.01 29.57 7.69
N ASP A 125 -7.09 29.85 8.62
CA ASP A 125 -6.83 28.97 9.76
C ASP A 125 -8.03 28.85 10.70
N THR A 126 -8.78 29.94 10.88
CA THR A 126 -10.02 29.95 11.67
C THR A 126 -11.10 29.14 10.98
N TRP A 127 -11.36 29.41 9.69
CA TRP A 127 -12.31 28.65 8.89
C TRP A 127 -11.97 27.16 8.86
N LYS A 128 -10.70 26.79 8.71
CA LYS A 128 -10.27 25.39 8.68
C LYS A 128 -10.61 24.66 9.97
N LYS A 129 -10.48 25.32 11.13
CA LYS A 129 -10.89 24.76 12.43
C LYS A 129 -12.40 24.60 12.52
N GLU A 130 -13.16 25.61 12.09
CA GLU A 130 -14.62 25.58 12.10
C GLU A 130 -15.19 24.51 11.16
N ALA A 131 -14.63 24.39 9.95
CA ALA A 131 -15.00 23.38 8.97
C ALA A 131 -14.70 21.97 9.49
N ALA A 132 -13.52 21.75 10.08
CA ALA A 132 -13.17 20.46 10.68
C ALA A 132 -14.09 20.10 11.87
N ALA A 133 -14.43 21.07 12.72
CA ALA A 133 -15.36 20.86 13.82
C ALA A 133 -16.78 20.54 13.32
N TRP A 134 -17.23 21.21 12.25
CA TRP A 134 -18.51 20.93 11.62
C TRP A 134 -18.52 19.53 10.98
N ASP A 135 -17.47 19.15 10.27
CA ASP A 135 -17.34 17.82 9.65
C ASP A 135 -17.37 16.71 10.72
N ALA A 136 -16.71 16.93 11.86
CA ALA A 136 -16.74 16.02 13.00
C ALA A 136 -18.12 15.94 13.69
N ASP A 137 -18.82 17.07 13.89
CA ASP A 137 -20.19 17.10 14.44
C ASP A 137 -21.16 16.38 13.49
N LYS A 138 -21.06 16.65 12.19
CA LYS A 138 -21.89 15.97 11.18
C LYS A 138 -21.65 14.47 11.21
N LYS A 139 -20.39 14.03 11.15
CA LYS A 139 -20.05 12.62 11.23
C LYS A 139 -20.61 11.97 12.49
N ARG A 140 -20.43 12.59 13.66
CA ARG A 140 -20.98 12.07 14.91
C ARG A 140 -22.50 11.93 14.86
N ARG A 141 -23.23 12.91 14.30
CA ARG A 141 -24.69 12.83 14.16
C ARG A 141 -25.12 11.74 13.20
N ASP A 142 -24.43 11.61 12.08
CA ASP A 142 -24.69 10.56 11.10
C ASP A 142 -24.43 9.18 11.73
N ASP A 143 -23.34 9.03 12.49
CA ASP A 143 -23.02 7.82 13.26
C ASP A 143 -24.08 7.54 14.35
N ASP A 144 -24.55 8.57 15.07
CA ASP A 144 -25.63 8.47 16.05
C ASP A 144 -26.97 8.07 15.42
N GLU A 145 -27.31 8.65 14.26
CA GLU A 145 -28.52 8.31 13.53
C GLU A 145 -28.46 6.88 12.98
N ALA A 146 -27.32 6.50 12.38
CA ALA A 146 -27.07 5.14 11.93
C ALA A 146 -27.19 4.15 13.08
N TRP A 147 -26.60 4.46 14.24
CA TRP A 147 -26.71 3.66 15.46
C TRP A 147 -28.16 3.49 15.91
N ASN A 148 -28.93 4.58 15.95
CA ASN A 148 -30.32 4.57 16.40
C ASN A 148 -31.26 3.79 15.45
N ARG A 149 -30.89 3.64 14.18
CA ARG A 149 -31.64 2.80 13.22
C ARG A 149 -31.45 1.30 13.46
N LEU A 150 -30.35 0.88 14.11
CA LEU A 150 -30.07 -0.53 14.40
C LEU A 150 -31.06 -1.05 15.44
N GLN A 151 -31.72 -2.17 15.14
CA GLN A 151 -32.80 -2.72 15.97
C GLN A 151 -32.30 -3.82 16.91
N THR A 152 -31.34 -4.62 16.46
CA THR A 152 -30.90 -5.80 17.21
C THR A 152 -29.61 -5.54 18.01
N PRO A 153 -29.42 -6.22 19.15
CA PRO A 153 -28.15 -6.21 19.87
C PRO A 153 -26.96 -6.66 19.00
N SER A 154 -27.20 -7.60 18.08
CA SER A 154 -26.17 -8.10 17.15
C SER A 154 -25.69 -7.04 16.16
N GLU A 155 -26.62 -6.28 15.58
CA GLU A 155 -26.29 -5.18 14.66
C GLU A 155 -25.52 -4.07 15.37
N ARG A 156 -25.96 -3.70 16.58
CA ARG A 156 -25.31 -2.68 17.42
C ARG A 156 -23.89 -3.10 17.80
N ALA A 157 -23.70 -4.34 18.28
CA ALA A 157 -22.38 -4.88 18.60
C ALA A 157 -21.41 -4.89 17.41
N ARG A 158 -21.92 -5.04 16.18
CA ARG A 158 -21.11 -5.04 14.95
C ARG A 158 -20.65 -3.63 14.54
N VAL A 159 -21.47 -2.61 14.78
CA VAL A 159 -21.17 -1.23 14.37
C VAL A 159 -20.29 -0.51 15.37
N ASP A 160 -20.62 -0.58 16.66
CA ASP A 160 -19.85 0.03 17.74
C ASP A 160 -19.98 -0.82 19.01
N PHE A 161 -18.95 -1.62 19.27
CA PHE A 161 -18.96 -2.56 20.39
C PHE A 161 -18.88 -1.85 21.74
N ASP A 162 -18.21 -0.70 21.83
CA ASP A 162 -18.06 0.01 23.11
C ASP A 162 -19.40 0.63 23.51
N ARG A 163 -20.07 1.30 22.56
CA ARG A 163 -21.42 1.82 22.77
C ARG A 163 -22.45 0.71 23.02
N PHE A 164 -22.26 -0.46 22.43
CA PHE A 164 -23.06 -1.65 22.74
C PHE A 164 -22.88 -2.08 24.19
N LEU A 165 -21.63 -2.19 24.69
CA LEU A 165 -21.37 -2.54 26.07
C LEU A 165 -21.97 -1.52 27.04
N GLU A 166 -21.81 -0.23 26.78
CA GLU A 166 -22.42 0.84 27.59
C GLU A 166 -23.95 0.74 27.62
N LEU A 167 -24.57 0.43 26.49
CA LEU A 167 -26.02 0.34 26.42
C LEU A 167 -26.57 -0.85 27.20
N TYR A 168 -25.96 -2.04 27.03
CA TYR A 168 -26.53 -3.29 27.53
C TYR A 168 -25.90 -3.80 28.84
N PHE A 169 -24.65 -3.47 29.14
CA PHE A 169 -23.91 -4.13 30.22
C PHE A 169 -23.26 -3.18 31.22
N LEU A 170 -22.98 -1.91 30.88
CA LEU A 170 -22.19 -1.03 31.75
C LEU A 170 -22.97 0.20 32.23
N THR A 171 -22.83 0.59 33.50
CA THR A 171 -23.22 1.90 34.02
C THR A 171 -21.98 2.54 34.64
N ASP A 172 -21.64 3.76 34.22
CA ASP A 172 -20.40 4.46 34.60
C ASP A 172 -19.14 3.60 34.39
N GLY A 173 -19.11 2.84 33.28
CA GLY A 173 -18.00 1.95 32.90
C GLY A 173 -17.86 0.67 33.74
N LYS A 174 -18.79 0.40 34.65
CA LYS A 174 -18.81 -0.83 35.48
C LYS A 174 -19.95 -1.75 35.06
N PRO A 175 -19.78 -3.08 35.15
CA PRO A 175 -20.88 -3.99 34.85
C PRO A 175 -22.09 -3.73 35.76
N ASP A 176 -23.26 -3.63 35.14
CA ASP A 176 -24.53 -3.39 35.76
C ASP A 176 -25.49 -4.55 35.47
N ALA A 177 -25.63 -5.45 36.44
CA ALA A 177 -26.48 -6.63 36.34
C ALA A 177 -27.97 -6.29 36.18
N SER A 178 -28.39 -5.04 36.44
CA SER A 178 -29.77 -4.60 36.28
C SER A 178 -30.14 -4.27 34.83
N LYS A 179 -29.16 -3.96 33.96
CA LYS A 179 -29.41 -3.62 32.56
C LYS A 179 -29.83 -4.84 31.73
N THR A 180 -29.04 -5.90 31.80
CA THR A 180 -29.25 -7.12 31.01
C THR A 180 -28.98 -8.35 31.90
N PRO A 181 -29.98 -8.82 32.65
CA PRO A 181 -29.80 -9.94 33.58
C PRO A 181 -29.66 -11.30 32.88
N GLU A 182 -30.19 -11.42 31.66
CA GLU A 182 -30.11 -12.63 30.84
C GLU A 182 -29.02 -12.50 29.76
N PRO A 183 -28.28 -13.58 29.43
CA PRO A 183 -27.22 -13.52 28.44
C PRO A 183 -27.75 -13.19 27.03
N LEU A 184 -27.08 -12.26 26.33
CA LEU A 184 -27.39 -11.93 24.94
C LEU A 184 -26.62 -12.82 23.98
N THR A 185 -27.34 -13.45 23.04
CA THR A 185 -26.72 -14.15 21.92
C THR A 185 -26.52 -13.19 20.75
N LEU A 186 -25.26 -13.05 20.32
CA LEU A 186 -24.89 -12.20 19.19
C LEU A 186 -24.66 -13.06 17.93
N TYR A 187 -25.43 -12.78 16.87
CA TYR A 187 -25.37 -13.50 15.59
C TYR A 187 -24.63 -12.68 14.53
N GLY A 188 -23.94 -13.35 13.62
CA GLY A 188 -23.29 -12.71 12.47
C GLY A 188 -22.10 -11.80 12.81
N ASN A 189 -21.62 -11.82 14.06
CA ASN A 189 -20.41 -11.09 14.45
C ASN A 189 -19.17 -11.88 13.97
N ARG A 190 -18.44 -11.32 13.00
CA ARG A 190 -17.27 -11.95 12.40
C ARG A 190 -16.05 -11.91 13.34
N ASP A 191 -15.95 -10.88 14.17
CA ASP A 191 -14.81 -10.68 15.08
C ASP A 191 -15.15 -11.11 16.51
N ARG A 192 -15.26 -12.44 16.71
CA ARG A 192 -15.51 -13.03 18.04
C ARG A 192 -14.37 -12.76 19.00
N TRP A 193 -13.13 -12.66 18.50
CA TRP A 193 -11.96 -12.39 19.33
C TRP A 193 -12.04 -11.01 19.98
N MET A 194 -12.34 -9.97 19.19
CA MET A 194 -12.47 -8.61 19.74
C MET A 194 -13.58 -8.53 20.79
N LEU A 195 -14.68 -9.26 20.59
CA LEU A 195 -15.77 -9.38 21.57
C LEU A 195 -15.28 -10.03 22.88
N HIS A 196 -14.55 -11.15 22.81
CA HIS A 196 -13.97 -11.80 23.98
C HIS A 196 -12.96 -10.89 24.70
N ALA A 197 -12.02 -10.33 23.95
CA ALA A 197 -10.96 -9.48 24.48
C ALA A 197 -11.50 -8.20 25.14
N LYS A 198 -12.57 -7.59 24.59
CA LYS A 198 -13.21 -6.43 25.20
C LYS A 198 -14.05 -6.81 26.43
N ALA A 199 -14.73 -7.94 26.43
CA ALA A 199 -15.47 -8.42 27.60
C ALA A 199 -14.54 -8.74 28.78
N GLU A 200 -13.40 -9.39 28.54
CA GLU A 200 -12.40 -9.73 29.59
C GLU A 200 -11.80 -8.50 30.28
N ARG A 201 -11.76 -7.35 29.59
CA ARG A 201 -11.28 -6.08 30.18
C ARG A 201 -12.25 -5.50 31.20
N VAL A 202 -13.49 -5.98 31.26
CA VAL A 202 -14.51 -5.52 32.21
C VAL A 202 -14.69 -6.57 33.31
N PRO A 203 -14.18 -6.35 34.53
CA PRO A 203 -14.27 -7.32 35.61
C PRO A 203 -15.72 -7.70 35.94
N GLY A 204 -16.05 -8.99 35.84
CA GLY A 204 -17.40 -9.50 36.12
C GLY A 204 -18.31 -9.64 34.88
N LEU A 205 -17.85 -9.21 33.70
CA LEU A 205 -18.50 -9.52 32.43
C LEU A 205 -17.86 -10.76 31.81
N TYR A 206 -18.68 -11.73 31.40
CA TYR A 206 -18.20 -12.97 30.81
C TYR A 206 -18.93 -13.25 29.51
N THR A 207 -18.20 -13.79 28.55
CA THR A 207 -18.76 -14.35 27.33
C THR A 207 -18.88 -15.85 27.53
N LEU A 208 -20.07 -16.43 27.39
CA LEU A 208 -20.23 -17.88 27.43
C LEU A 208 -19.65 -18.48 26.14
N PRO A 209 -18.55 -19.24 26.22
CA PRO A 209 -18.01 -19.93 25.07
C PRO A 209 -18.65 -21.31 25.04
N THR A 210 -19.40 -21.63 24.00
CA THR A 210 -19.42 -23.03 23.59
C THR A 210 -17.99 -23.41 23.15
N CYS A 211 -17.29 -24.12 24.05
CA CYS A 211 -16.08 -24.92 23.80
C CYS A 211 -14.70 -24.24 23.60
N ALA A 212 -14.27 -23.24 24.38
CA ALA A 212 -12.84 -22.86 24.34
C ALA A 212 -11.93 -23.97 24.91
N LYS A 213 -12.26 -24.49 26.09
CA LYS A 213 -11.54 -25.60 26.74
C LYS A 213 -11.63 -26.91 25.95
N ALA A 214 -12.84 -27.30 25.53
CA ALA A 214 -13.03 -28.51 24.73
C ALA A 214 -12.39 -28.43 23.33
N ARG A 215 -12.26 -27.23 22.73
CA ARG A 215 -11.48 -27.06 21.48
C ARG A 215 -9.98 -27.15 21.73
N ALA A 216 -9.47 -26.58 22.82
CA ALA A 216 -8.06 -26.72 23.18
C ALA A 216 -7.71 -28.20 23.43
N GLU A 217 -8.53 -28.92 24.19
CA GLU A 217 -8.36 -30.36 24.45
C GLU A 217 -8.45 -31.19 23.16
N LYS A 218 -9.41 -30.89 22.28
CA LYS A 218 -9.52 -31.55 20.97
C LYS A 218 -8.30 -31.28 20.10
N ARG A 219 -7.81 -30.05 20.05
CA ARG A 219 -6.62 -29.65 19.27
C ARG A 219 -5.36 -30.30 19.81
N ASP A 220 -5.19 -30.39 21.12
CA ASP A 220 -4.06 -31.08 21.72
C ASP A 220 -4.10 -32.59 21.43
N ALA A 221 -5.29 -33.19 21.37
CA ALA A 221 -5.48 -34.57 20.96
C ALA A 221 -5.17 -34.79 19.46
N GLU A 222 -5.65 -33.92 18.58
CA GLU A 222 -5.36 -33.94 17.14
C GLU A 222 -3.85 -33.77 16.89
N TRP A 223 -3.21 -32.79 17.54
CA TRP A 223 -1.76 -32.59 17.48
C TRP A 223 -0.99 -33.82 17.98
N SER A 224 -1.44 -34.44 19.08
CA SER A 224 -0.81 -35.66 19.57
C SER A 224 -0.91 -36.80 18.56
N SER A 225 -2.02 -36.91 17.83
CA SER A 225 -2.21 -37.89 16.76
C SER A 225 -1.32 -37.59 15.55
N ALA A 226 -1.24 -36.33 15.11
CA ALA A 226 -0.37 -35.92 13.99
C ALA A 226 1.11 -36.23 14.30
N MET A 227 1.54 -36.02 15.55
CA MET A 227 2.89 -36.33 16.01
C MET A 227 3.24 -37.82 15.98
N ASP A 228 2.27 -38.74 15.93
CA ASP A 228 2.56 -40.16 15.81
C ASP A 228 3.19 -40.50 14.44
N GLY A 229 2.83 -39.77 13.38
CA GLY A 229 3.50 -39.86 12.09
C GLY A 229 4.98 -39.49 12.19
N HIS A 230 5.30 -38.38 12.86
CA HIS A 230 6.67 -37.98 13.13
C HIS A 230 7.44 -39.00 13.98
N ARG A 231 6.82 -39.53 15.05
CA ARG A 231 7.45 -40.58 15.88
C ARG A 231 7.78 -41.83 15.06
N GLN A 232 6.87 -42.27 14.19
CA GLN A 232 7.11 -43.40 13.29
C GLN A 232 8.21 -43.10 12.27
N PHE A 233 8.23 -41.89 11.72
CA PHE A 233 9.29 -41.46 10.80
C PHE A 233 10.66 -41.48 11.48
N VAL A 234 10.79 -40.85 12.66
CA VAL A 234 12.05 -40.82 13.41
C VAL A 234 12.52 -42.23 13.79
N ALA A 235 11.60 -43.12 14.19
CA ALA A 235 11.93 -44.51 14.51
C ALA A 235 12.51 -45.26 13.29
N LYS A 236 11.97 -45.02 12.08
CA LYS A 236 12.52 -45.57 10.83
C LYS A 236 13.83 -44.90 10.42
N ALA A 237 13.94 -43.58 10.60
CA ALA A 237 15.09 -42.78 10.21
C ALA A 237 16.31 -43.00 11.11
N ALA A 238 16.12 -43.40 12.37
CA ALA A 238 17.21 -43.71 13.31
C ALA A 238 18.17 -44.82 12.82
N ALA A 239 17.74 -45.63 11.85
CA ALA A 239 18.60 -46.63 11.20
C ALA A 239 19.58 -46.01 10.17
N LYS A 240 19.31 -44.80 9.66
CA LYS A 240 20.20 -44.07 8.74
C LYS A 240 21.13 -43.17 9.56
N LYS A 241 22.45 -43.30 9.36
CA LYS A 241 23.42 -42.38 10.00
C LYS A 241 23.30 -41.00 9.36
N PRO A 242 23.09 -39.91 10.14
CA PRO A 242 23.05 -38.57 9.58
C PRO A 242 24.40 -38.19 8.97
N GLY A 243 24.35 -37.36 7.93
CA GLY A 243 25.55 -36.80 7.29
C GLY A 243 26.42 -36.01 8.27
N LYS A 244 27.74 -36.00 8.03
CA LYS A 244 28.70 -35.25 8.87
C LYS A 244 28.54 -33.73 8.73
N THR A 245 28.02 -33.27 7.60
CA THR A 245 27.77 -31.87 7.28
C THR A 245 26.29 -31.67 6.97
N PHE A 246 25.78 -30.47 7.22
CA PHE A 246 24.43 -30.11 6.82
C PHE A 246 24.35 -30.05 5.29
N ASP A 247 23.31 -30.66 4.75
CA ASP A 247 23.02 -30.73 3.32
C ASP A 247 21.60 -30.20 3.13
N LEU A 248 21.44 -29.21 2.25
CA LEU A 248 20.14 -28.60 2.00
C LEU A 248 19.15 -29.66 1.47
N SER A 249 19.60 -30.63 0.68
CA SER A 249 18.74 -31.70 0.15
C SER A 249 18.13 -32.59 1.26
N ALA A 250 18.72 -32.62 2.46
CA ALA A 250 18.14 -33.35 3.60
C ALA A 250 16.83 -32.73 4.10
N CYS A 251 16.58 -31.44 3.79
CA CYS A 251 15.34 -30.75 4.11
C CYS A 251 14.14 -31.25 3.30
N ARG A 252 14.31 -31.97 2.20
CA ARG A 252 13.21 -32.47 1.35
C ARG A 252 12.24 -33.35 2.14
N GLY A 253 10.96 -33.25 1.82
CA GLY A 253 9.91 -34.08 2.40
C GLY A 253 8.76 -33.26 2.98
N SER A 254 7.83 -33.97 3.63
CA SER A 254 6.63 -33.36 4.23
C SER A 254 6.80 -33.15 5.73
N TYR A 255 6.32 -32.01 6.21
CA TYR A 255 6.37 -31.56 7.60
C TYR A 255 4.99 -31.16 8.08
N ILE A 256 4.64 -31.62 9.28
CA ILE A 256 3.55 -31.01 10.05
C ILE A 256 4.09 -29.80 10.81
N VAL A 257 3.30 -28.74 10.90
CA VAL A 257 3.70 -27.45 11.45
C VAL A 257 2.77 -27.06 12.59
N ARG A 258 3.36 -26.45 13.63
CA ARG A 258 2.66 -25.82 14.74
C ARG A 258 2.96 -24.34 14.77
N CYS A 259 1.92 -23.53 14.90
CA CYS A 259 2.02 -22.07 15.01
C CYS A 259 0.99 -21.55 16.02
N GLU A 260 1.43 -21.11 17.20
CA GLU A 260 0.50 -20.65 18.25
C GLU A 260 -0.32 -19.42 17.83
N THR A 261 0.31 -18.48 17.11
CA THR A 261 -0.33 -17.27 16.60
C THR A 261 -1.54 -17.60 15.73
N LEU A 262 -1.39 -18.54 14.79
CA LEU A 262 -2.45 -18.92 13.86
C LEU A 262 -3.43 -19.92 14.51
N SER A 263 -2.96 -20.83 15.35
CA SER A 263 -3.79 -21.84 16.02
C SER A 263 -4.71 -21.28 17.12
N SER A 264 -4.36 -20.13 17.72
CA SER A 264 -5.15 -19.52 18.81
C SER A 264 -6.40 -18.77 18.32
N GLY A 265 -6.41 -18.31 17.06
CA GLY A 265 -7.46 -17.47 16.50
C GLY A 265 -8.48 -18.20 15.62
N TRP A 266 -8.15 -19.39 15.12
CA TRP A 266 -8.87 -20.03 14.01
C TRP A 266 -9.03 -21.53 14.22
N ASN A 267 -10.09 -22.13 13.67
CA ASN A 267 -10.27 -23.59 13.62
C ASN A 267 -9.39 -24.18 12.50
N ALA A 268 -8.09 -23.92 12.60
CA ALA A 268 -7.09 -24.30 11.61
C ALA A 268 -6.95 -25.83 11.57
N LYS A 269 -6.96 -26.40 10.35
CA LYS A 269 -6.59 -27.78 10.09
C LYS A 269 -5.10 -28.00 10.38
N ASP A 270 -4.64 -29.25 10.24
CA ASP A 270 -3.22 -29.59 10.29
C ASP A 270 -2.43 -28.72 9.31
N MET A 271 -1.51 -27.90 9.83
CA MET A 271 -0.68 -27.03 9.01
C MET A 271 0.51 -27.82 8.47
N THR A 272 0.89 -27.61 7.21
CA THR A 272 1.94 -28.38 6.56
C THR A 272 2.93 -27.51 5.81
N ILE A 273 4.14 -28.04 5.63
CA ILE A 273 5.13 -27.58 4.66
C ILE A 273 5.63 -28.80 3.90
N ASP A 274 5.60 -28.73 2.58
CA ASP A 274 6.00 -29.79 1.66
C ASP A 274 7.18 -29.32 0.81
N ILE A 275 8.38 -29.82 1.11
CA ILE A 275 9.64 -29.33 0.53
C ILE A 275 10.13 -30.25 -0.59
N THR A 276 10.34 -29.68 -1.78
CA THR A 276 10.78 -30.34 -3.02
C THR A 276 12.07 -29.71 -3.57
N ASP A 277 12.60 -30.30 -4.64
CA ASP A 277 13.72 -29.70 -5.38
C ASP A 277 13.26 -28.51 -6.22
N GLY A 278 14.01 -27.42 -6.15
CA GLY A 278 13.81 -26.26 -7.04
C GLY A 278 14.60 -26.40 -8.34
N GLU A 279 14.45 -25.41 -9.23
CA GLU A 279 15.09 -25.41 -10.55
C GLU A 279 16.63 -25.35 -10.54
N SER A 280 17.24 -24.89 -9.45
CA SER A 280 18.69 -24.65 -9.37
C SER A 280 19.38 -25.43 -8.25
N ASP A 281 20.65 -25.80 -8.49
CA ASP A 281 21.49 -26.44 -7.49
C ASP A 281 21.66 -25.52 -6.27
N ASN A 282 21.30 -26.02 -5.08
CA ASN A 282 21.24 -25.31 -3.79
C ASN A 282 19.99 -24.42 -3.57
N MET A 283 18.91 -24.74 -4.26
CA MET A 283 17.59 -24.16 -4.04
C MET A 283 16.57 -25.28 -3.83
N LEU A 284 15.64 -25.03 -2.91
CA LEU A 284 14.45 -25.86 -2.74
C LEU A 284 13.23 -24.98 -2.92
N GLU A 285 12.15 -25.61 -3.30
CA GLU A 285 10.82 -25.02 -3.32
C GLU A 285 9.98 -25.75 -2.27
N ALA A 286 8.97 -25.08 -1.74
CA ALA A 286 8.01 -25.74 -0.90
C ALA A 286 6.63 -25.11 -0.99
N ASP A 287 5.62 -25.95 -0.84
CA ASP A 287 4.26 -25.51 -0.61
C ASP A 287 4.02 -25.42 0.90
N PHE A 288 3.22 -24.45 1.32
CA PHE A 288 2.74 -24.37 2.70
C PHE A 288 1.24 -24.19 2.76
N ASP A 289 0.64 -24.85 3.76
CA ASP A 289 -0.74 -24.64 4.18
C ASP A 289 -0.70 -24.32 5.68
N PHE A 290 -0.93 -23.05 6.03
CA PHE A 290 -1.10 -22.59 7.41
C PHE A 290 -2.58 -22.38 7.78
N ALA A 291 -3.46 -23.15 7.13
CA ALA A 291 -4.92 -23.17 7.18
C ALA A 291 -5.62 -21.89 6.70
N ILE A 292 -5.22 -20.74 7.21
CA ILE A 292 -5.75 -19.42 6.81
C ILE A 292 -4.85 -18.70 5.81
N TYR A 293 -3.65 -19.23 5.59
CA TYR A 293 -2.67 -18.67 4.68
C TYR A 293 -1.95 -19.82 4.00
N GLU A 294 -2.03 -19.86 2.68
CA GLU A 294 -1.41 -20.91 1.86
C GLU A 294 -0.59 -20.28 0.75
N GLY A 295 0.39 -21.02 0.26
CA GLY A 295 1.13 -20.63 -0.94
C GLY A 295 2.46 -21.32 -1.11
N ALA A 296 3.38 -20.63 -1.78
CA ALA A 296 4.67 -21.16 -2.21
C ALA A 296 5.83 -20.44 -1.50
N MET A 297 6.89 -21.18 -1.21
CA MET A 297 8.14 -20.66 -0.67
C MET A 297 9.35 -21.16 -1.46
N VAL A 298 10.38 -20.32 -1.52
CA VAL A 298 11.71 -20.68 -2.00
C VAL A 298 12.68 -20.69 -0.82
N LEU A 299 13.52 -21.71 -0.75
CA LEU A 299 14.47 -21.91 0.32
C LEU A 299 15.92 -21.97 -0.18
N SER A 300 16.84 -21.34 0.54
CA SER A 300 18.28 -21.44 0.28
C SER A 300 19.12 -21.20 1.54
N GLN A 301 20.35 -21.72 1.55
CA GLN A 301 21.33 -21.38 2.59
C GLN A 301 21.94 -19.98 2.40
N SER A 302 21.75 -19.36 1.23
CA SER A 302 22.30 -18.04 0.89
C SER A 302 21.19 -17.02 0.70
N GLN A 303 21.08 -16.07 1.64
CA GLN A 303 20.12 -14.96 1.53
C GLN A 303 20.32 -14.16 0.24
N ALA A 304 21.57 -13.89 -0.14
CA ALA A 304 21.88 -13.17 -1.38
C ALA A 304 21.56 -13.96 -2.66
N ALA A 305 21.34 -15.28 -2.57
CA ALA A 305 20.87 -16.08 -3.71
C ALA A 305 19.34 -15.97 -3.85
N LEU A 306 18.61 -15.97 -2.72
CA LEU A 306 17.16 -15.75 -2.70
C LEU A 306 16.77 -14.38 -3.24
N GLU A 307 17.47 -13.32 -2.82
CA GLU A 307 17.18 -11.94 -3.27
C GLU A 307 17.28 -11.81 -4.80
N ARG A 308 18.35 -12.35 -5.40
CA ARG A 308 18.54 -12.34 -6.87
C ARG A 308 17.43 -13.07 -7.63
N LEU A 309 16.86 -14.12 -7.03
CA LEU A 309 15.84 -14.93 -7.68
C LEU A 309 14.46 -14.29 -7.61
N VAL A 310 14.13 -13.70 -6.46
CA VAL A 310 12.90 -12.92 -6.32
C VAL A 310 12.91 -11.74 -7.29
N GLU A 311 14.03 -11.03 -7.41
CA GLU A 311 14.19 -9.94 -8.39
C GLU A 311 14.01 -10.43 -9.84
N ALA A 312 14.61 -11.56 -10.20
CA ALA A 312 14.50 -12.12 -11.56
C ALA A 312 13.06 -12.56 -11.92
N ASN A 313 12.34 -13.14 -10.97
CA ASN A 313 10.96 -13.61 -11.18
C ASN A 313 9.95 -12.44 -11.25
N ASP A 314 10.24 -11.30 -10.64
CA ASP A 314 9.37 -10.12 -10.71
C ASP A 314 9.54 -9.34 -12.02
N ASP A 315 10.75 -9.31 -12.59
CA ASP A 315 11.06 -8.63 -13.86
C ASP A 315 10.47 -9.33 -15.11
N GLU A 316 10.22 -10.64 -15.06
CA GLU A 316 9.59 -11.38 -16.17
C GLU A 316 8.06 -11.17 -16.23
N SER A 317 7.43 -10.76 -15.13
CA SER A 317 5.98 -10.47 -15.09
C SER A 317 5.57 -9.18 -15.82
N SER A 318 6.52 -8.26 -16.06
CA SER A 318 6.25 -6.95 -16.66
C SER A 318 6.37 -6.91 -18.19
N LYS A 319 6.68 -8.03 -18.85
CA LYS A 319 6.97 -8.07 -20.31
C LYS A 319 5.88 -8.73 -21.15
N ASN A 320 4.79 -9.21 -20.56
CA ASN A 320 3.77 -9.97 -21.29
C ASN A 320 2.49 -9.17 -21.63
N ASP A 321 2.48 -7.85 -21.43
CA ASP A 321 1.40 -6.96 -21.90
C ASP A 321 1.76 -6.32 -23.25
N SER A 322 2.00 -7.15 -24.27
CA SER A 322 2.02 -6.69 -25.66
C SER A 322 1.35 -7.68 -26.61
N ASP A 323 0.32 -7.17 -27.29
CA ASP A 323 -0.45 -7.68 -28.44
C ASP A 323 -1.52 -8.76 -28.17
N SER A 324 -2.74 -8.69 -28.73
CA SER A 324 -3.05 -8.27 -30.10
C SER A 324 -4.35 -7.45 -30.23
N GLY A 325 -4.21 -6.23 -30.76
CA GLY A 325 -5.27 -5.49 -31.43
C GLY A 325 -4.93 -5.43 -32.92
N ASP A 326 -5.27 -6.50 -33.63
CA ASP A 326 -5.19 -6.63 -35.09
C ASP A 326 -6.24 -5.72 -35.74
N ASP A 327 -5.78 -4.66 -36.42
CA ASP A 327 -6.51 -4.03 -37.51
C ASP A 327 -5.48 -3.46 -38.50
N SER A 328 -5.28 -4.24 -39.55
CA SER A 328 -4.47 -3.94 -40.72
C SER A 328 -5.20 -3.02 -41.71
N GLU A 329 -4.42 -2.57 -42.70
CA GLU A 329 -4.73 -1.69 -43.85
C GLU A 329 -4.61 -0.18 -43.57
N GLY A 330 -3.71 0.59 -44.18
CA GLY A 330 -2.74 0.35 -45.23
C GLY A 330 -2.21 1.70 -45.75
N ASP A 331 -1.12 1.62 -46.53
CA ASP A 331 -0.72 2.55 -47.60
C ASP A 331 0.44 3.56 -47.37
N SER A 332 1.40 3.43 -48.30
CA SER A 332 2.50 4.30 -48.72
C SER A 332 3.57 4.69 -47.67
N GLY A 333 4.87 4.42 -47.81
CA GLY A 333 5.70 4.29 -49.00
C GLY A 333 6.60 5.53 -49.12
N GLU A 334 7.86 5.46 -48.69
CA GLU A 334 9.04 5.96 -49.44
C GLU A 334 10.35 5.86 -48.63
N ASP A 335 11.38 5.56 -49.41
CA ASP A 335 12.78 5.31 -49.11
C ASP A 335 13.49 6.40 -48.29
N THR A 336 14.43 5.99 -47.43
CA THR A 336 15.82 6.47 -47.54
C THR A 336 16.78 5.58 -46.75
N GLU A 337 17.70 4.94 -47.48
CA GLU A 337 18.95 4.43 -46.94
C GLU A 337 19.81 5.61 -46.51
N GLU A 338 20.40 5.57 -45.31
CA GLU A 338 21.75 6.12 -45.11
C GLU A 338 22.44 5.47 -43.89
N ASP A 339 23.66 5.03 -44.17
CA ASP A 339 24.70 4.56 -43.27
C ASP A 339 24.84 5.42 -41.99
N GLU A 340 25.15 4.79 -40.85
CA GLU A 340 26.34 5.16 -40.06
C GLU A 340 26.65 4.12 -38.97
N LYS A 341 27.75 3.41 -39.19
CA LYS A 341 28.49 2.62 -38.20
C LYS A 341 29.07 3.52 -37.10
N MET A 342 28.54 3.49 -35.88
CA MET A 342 29.26 3.98 -34.69
C MET A 342 29.61 2.89 -33.66
N ARG A 343 30.77 2.29 -33.93
CA ARG A 343 31.92 2.09 -33.03
C ARG A 343 31.65 1.89 -31.52
N ARG A 344 31.74 0.62 -31.14
CA ARG A 344 32.19 0.12 -29.83
C ARG A 344 33.52 0.77 -29.40
N ARG A 345 33.61 1.24 -28.15
CA ARG A 345 34.89 1.53 -27.45
C ARG A 345 34.96 0.77 -26.12
N PRO A 346 36.00 -0.07 -25.91
CA PRO A 346 36.26 -0.72 -24.63
C PRO A 346 37.20 0.15 -23.76
N GLY A 347 36.75 0.55 -22.58
CA GLY A 347 37.56 1.27 -21.60
C GLY A 347 38.50 0.34 -20.84
N LYS A 348 39.75 0.22 -21.32
CA LYS A 348 40.86 -0.45 -20.63
C LYS A 348 41.37 0.39 -19.44
N ARG A 349 41.45 -0.29 -18.30
CA ARG A 349 42.29 -0.10 -17.11
C ARG A 349 43.46 0.90 -17.26
N LYS A 350 43.61 1.77 -16.26
CA LYS A 350 44.90 2.36 -15.86
C LYS A 350 45.18 1.99 -14.40
N ALA A 351 46.35 1.39 -14.19
CA ALA A 351 46.90 1.03 -12.90
C ALA A 351 48.06 1.97 -12.51
N ALA A 352 48.38 1.90 -11.22
CA ALA A 352 49.60 2.30 -10.50
C ALA A 352 49.57 3.66 -9.76
N PRO A 353 50.38 3.86 -8.69
CA PRO A 353 51.15 2.90 -7.90
C PRO A 353 50.90 2.97 -6.37
N THR A 354 51.30 1.87 -5.74
CA THR A 354 51.49 1.64 -4.31
C THR A 354 52.43 2.64 -3.64
N ARG A 355 52.02 3.16 -2.47
CA ARG A 355 52.93 3.61 -1.42
C ARG A 355 52.65 2.85 -0.13
N ARG A 356 53.62 2.01 0.25
CA ARG A 356 53.69 1.31 1.53
C ARG A 356 54.13 2.29 2.62
N GLY A 357 53.44 2.26 3.75
CA GLY A 357 53.87 2.83 5.02
C GLY A 357 53.25 1.99 6.15
N PRO A 358 54.05 1.43 7.07
CA PRO A 358 53.61 0.40 8.02
C PRO A 358 53.01 1.05 9.27
N GLY A 359 51.85 0.58 9.71
CA GLY A 359 51.21 1.17 10.89
C GLY A 359 50.03 0.37 11.44
N ARG A 360 50.36 -0.53 12.37
CA ARG A 360 49.54 -0.95 13.52
C ARG A 360 48.29 -1.80 13.24
N PRO A 361 48.27 -3.10 13.61
CA PRO A 361 47.06 -3.91 13.48
C PRO A 361 45.97 -3.36 14.41
N LYS A 362 44.85 -2.95 13.83
CA LYS A 362 43.62 -2.68 14.58
C LYS A 362 43.19 -3.99 15.20
N LYS A 363 43.14 -3.98 16.54
CA LYS A 363 42.57 -5.01 17.40
C LYS A 363 41.16 -5.33 16.89
N GLN A 364 41.02 -6.44 16.15
CA GLN A 364 39.71 -7.01 15.86
C GLN A 364 39.10 -7.35 17.23
N VAL A 365 38.07 -6.60 17.59
CA VAL A 365 37.12 -7.04 18.60
C VAL A 365 36.60 -8.38 18.08
N LYS A 366 36.94 -9.46 18.78
CA LYS A 366 36.32 -10.77 18.60
C LYS A 366 34.84 -10.57 18.93
N GLU A 367 34.03 -10.25 17.93
CA GLU A 367 32.62 -10.59 17.95
C GLU A 367 32.57 -12.11 18.10
N GLY A 368 32.05 -12.56 19.24
CA GLY A 368 31.82 -13.97 19.48
C GLY A 368 30.93 -14.49 18.35
N LYS A 369 31.43 -15.47 17.58
CA LYS A 369 30.63 -16.23 16.62
C LYS A 369 29.28 -16.57 17.27
N PRO A 370 28.14 -16.18 16.69
CA PRO A 370 26.86 -16.72 17.10
C PRO A 370 26.93 -18.24 16.94
N LYS A 371 26.77 -18.97 18.03
CA LYS A 371 26.58 -20.43 18.00
C LYS A 371 25.24 -20.67 17.31
N GLY A 372 25.24 -21.04 16.01
CA GLY A 372 24.00 -21.46 15.33
C GLY A 372 23.99 -21.48 13.80
N VAL A 373 24.89 -20.77 13.12
CA VAL A 373 24.77 -20.48 11.66
C VAL A 373 24.83 -21.72 10.73
N GLY A 374 25.23 -22.90 11.22
CA GLY A 374 25.49 -24.05 10.33
C GLY A 374 24.27 -24.73 9.70
N ARG A 375 23.05 -24.45 10.17
CA ARG A 375 21.81 -25.20 9.81
C ARG A 375 20.59 -24.31 9.56
N ARG A 376 20.84 -23.02 9.33
CA ARG A 376 19.79 -22.05 8.98
C ARG A 376 19.53 -22.12 7.49
N VAL A 377 18.27 -22.20 7.12
CA VAL A 377 17.77 -22.09 5.75
C VAL A 377 16.92 -20.82 5.69
N PHE A 378 17.27 -19.90 4.82
CA PHE A 378 16.50 -18.69 4.60
C PHE A 378 15.34 -19.00 3.66
N ILE A 379 14.22 -18.30 3.84
CA ILE A 379 13.04 -18.47 2.99
C ILE A 379 12.55 -17.13 2.45
N ARG A 380 11.95 -17.19 1.27
CA ARG A 380 11.06 -16.18 0.71
C ARG A 380 9.73 -16.85 0.44
N MET A 381 8.62 -16.25 0.83
CA MET A 381 7.30 -16.84 0.65
C MET A 381 6.29 -15.85 0.06
N ARG A 382 5.39 -16.35 -0.78
CA ARG A 382 4.21 -15.65 -1.29
C ARG A 382 2.99 -16.53 -1.05
N GLY A 383 1.82 -15.91 -0.92
CA GLY A 383 0.63 -16.68 -0.61
C GLY A 383 -0.64 -15.84 -0.58
N GLY A 384 -1.76 -16.52 -0.40
CA GLY A 384 -3.08 -15.94 -0.28
C GLY A 384 -3.77 -16.33 1.01
N GLU A 385 -4.68 -15.48 1.48
CA GLU A 385 -5.61 -15.84 2.54
C GLU A 385 -6.71 -16.74 1.98
N THR A 386 -6.97 -17.86 2.65
CA THR A 386 -7.92 -18.89 2.19
C THR A 386 -9.40 -18.51 2.38
N SER A 387 -9.68 -17.42 3.10
CA SER A 387 -11.04 -17.00 3.46
C SER A 387 -11.72 -16.22 2.32
N GLU A 388 -11.20 -15.04 2.00
CA GLU A 388 -11.70 -14.15 0.94
C GLU A 388 -10.93 -14.35 -0.38
N GLY A 389 -9.90 -15.22 -0.40
CA GLY A 389 -9.03 -15.46 -1.55
C GLY A 389 -8.09 -14.29 -1.84
N GLN A 390 -7.76 -13.49 -0.83
CA GLN A 390 -6.92 -12.31 -0.97
C GLN A 390 -5.46 -12.73 -1.19
N ILE A 391 -4.92 -12.49 -2.38
CA ILE A 391 -3.51 -12.74 -2.72
C ILE A 391 -2.63 -11.63 -2.13
N TYR A 392 -1.49 -12.02 -1.56
CA TYR A 392 -0.47 -11.09 -1.07
C TYR A 392 0.79 -11.24 -1.92
N PRO A 393 0.94 -10.39 -2.95
CA PRO A 393 1.99 -10.55 -3.95
C PRO A 393 3.39 -10.14 -3.48
N GLU A 394 3.49 -9.35 -2.41
CA GLU A 394 4.79 -8.96 -1.86
C GLU A 394 5.46 -10.12 -1.10
N PRO A 395 6.63 -10.62 -1.53
CA PRO A 395 7.30 -11.74 -0.88
C PRO A 395 7.70 -11.39 0.56
N LYS A 396 7.41 -12.30 1.48
CA LYS A 396 7.79 -12.17 2.89
C LYS A 396 9.04 -12.98 3.21
N GLU A 397 9.84 -12.42 4.11
CA GLU A 397 11.10 -13.00 4.58
C GLU A 397 10.88 -13.94 5.74
N GLY A 398 11.76 -14.93 5.85
CA GLY A 398 11.83 -15.78 7.03
C GLY A 398 13.08 -16.66 7.04
N TYR A 399 13.15 -17.53 8.03
CA TYR A 399 14.15 -18.59 8.10
C TYR A 399 13.65 -19.79 8.89
N LEU A 400 14.23 -20.95 8.60
CA LEU A 400 14.07 -22.21 9.33
C LEU A 400 15.41 -22.61 9.94
N ASP A 401 15.45 -22.82 11.24
CA ASP A 401 16.61 -23.35 11.98
C ASP A 401 16.40 -24.84 12.29
N PHE A 402 17.08 -25.70 11.52
CA PHE A 402 17.01 -27.15 11.73
C PHE A 402 17.82 -27.59 12.96
N THR A 403 17.25 -28.52 13.71
CA THR A 403 17.83 -28.98 14.99
C THR A 403 19.00 -29.95 14.80
N ASP A 404 19.01 -30.70 13.70
CA ASP A 404 20.04 -31.68 13.32
C ASP A 404 20.35 -31.66 11.81
N ASN A 405 21.32 -32.48 11.39
CA ASN A 405 21.68 -32.62 9.97
C ASN A 405 20.75 -33.57 9.20
N ALA A 406 19.83 -34.25 9.89
CA ALA A 406 18.81 -35.10 9.27
C ALA A 406 17.53 -34.30 8.94
N CYS A 407 17.50 -33.03 9.36
CA CYS A 407 16.41 -32.09 9.13
C CYS A 407 15.05 -32.61 9.60
N VAL A 408 15.02 -33.40 10.68
CA VAL A 408 13.77 -34.03 11.15
C VAL A 408 12.84 -33.06 11.89
N SER A 409 13.38 -31.94 12.37
CA SER A 409 12.60 -30.86 12.99
C SER A 409 13.30 -29.51 12.86
N PHE A 410 12.52 -28.44 12.91
CA PHE A 410 13.03 -27.07 12.86
C PHE A 410 12.21 -26.11 13.74
N LYS A 411 12.81 -24.96 14.04
CA LYS A 411 12.10 -23.77 14.50
C LYS A 411 12.20 -22.68 13.43
N GLY A 412 11.07 -22.11 13.04
CA GLY A 412 10.98 -21.12 11.98
C GLY A 412 10.52 -19.76 12.51
N VAL A 413 10.93 -18.70 11.81
CA VAL A 413 10.35 -17.36 11.93
C VAL A 413 9.99 -16.87 10.54
N VAL A 414 8.74 -16.48 10.37
CA VAL A 414 8.20 -16.03 9.08
C VAL A 414 7.39 -14.74 9.22
N GLY A 415 7.35 -13.95 8.15
CA GLY A 415 6.42 -12.82 8.03
C GLY A 415 5.09 -13.25 7.41
N ILE A 416 3.98 -12.92 8.07
CA ILE A 416 2.61 -13.15 7.56
C ILE A 416 1.89 -11.80 7.53
N PRO A 417 1.33 -11.36 6.38
CA PRO A 417 0.81 -10.01 6.18
C PRO A 417 -0.13 -9.50 7.29
N PHE A 418 -1.04 -10.34 7.78
CA PHE A 418 -2.03 -9.97 8.80
C PHE A 418 -1.69 -10.46 10.22
N ALA A 419 -0.71 -11.34 10.39
CA ALA A 419 -0.32 -11.89 11.70
C ALA A 419 1.02 -11.33 12.24
N GLY A 420 1.75 -10.56 11.43
CA GLY A 420 2.97 -9.85 11.82
C GLY A 420 4.25 -10.40 11.18
N SER A 421 5.36 -9.71 11.41
CA SER A 421 6.65 -9.99 10.76
C SER A 421 7.51 -11.06 11.46
N ASN A 422 7.12 -11.53 12.64
CA ASN A 422 7.89 -12.45 13.47
C ASN A 422 7.03 -13.60 14.00
N VAL A 423 6.30 -14.26 13.11
CA VAL A 423 5.46 -15.41 13.47
C VAL A 423 6.34 -16.64 13.66
N GLN A 424 6.24 -17.26 14.84
CA GLN A 424 7.04 -18.44 15.19
C GLN A 424 6.34 -19.71 14.73
N LEU A 425 7.15 -20.62 14.17
CA LEU A 425 6.73 -21.94 13.68
C LEU A 425 7.60 -23.03 14.30
N GLU A 426 7.01 -24.20 14.53
CA GLU A 426 7.75 -25.44 14.79
C GLU A 426 7.32 -26.49 13.77
N GLY A 427 8.28 -27.12 13.10
CA GLY A 427 7.99 -28.14 12.09
C GLY A 427 8.62 -29.48 12.41
N PHE A 428 7.92 -30.55 12.06
CA PHE A 428 8.30 -31.93 12.34
C PHE A 428 8.11 -32.80 11.10
N LYS A 429 9.18 -33.45 10.65
CA LYS A 429 9.19 -34.24 9.41
C LYS A 429 8.39 -35.53 9.58
N VAL A 430 7.48 -35.81 8.65
CA VAL A 430 6.64 -37.01 8.65
C VAL A 430 6.92 -37.93 7.46
N SER A 431 7.50 -37.40 6.38
CA SER A 431 7.85 -38.15 5.16
C SER A 431 9.13 -37.60 4.52
N ASP A 432 9.90 -38.45 3.84
CA ASP A 432 11.03 -38.04 2.97
C ASP A 432 10.53 -37.56 1.59
N VAL A 433 9.24 -37.71 1.30
CA VAL A 433 8.59 -37.33 0.04
C VAL A 433 7.53 -36.27 0.36
N ALA A 434 7.53 -35.16 -0.38
CA ALA A 434 6.49 -34.15 -0.31
C ALA A 434 5.14 -34.74 -0.75
N GLU A 435 4.07 -34.45 -0.02
CA GLU A 435 2.74 -35.01 -0.31
C GLU A 435 1.96 -34.14 -1.31
N ASN A 436 2.21 -32.83 -1.28
CA ASN A 436 1.62 -31.85 -2.19
C ASN A 436 2.70 -31.28 -3.11
N SER A 437 2.33 -31.08 -4.38
CA SER A 437 3.05 -30.22 -5.32
C SER A 437 2.00 -29.60 -6.23
N SER A 438 1.51 -28.42 -5.86
CA SER A 438 0.43 -27.80 -6.65
C SER A 438 0.49 -26.30 -6.74
N HIS A 439 1.21 -25.60 -5.85
CA HIS A 439 1.27 -24.14 -5.92
C HIS A 439 2.52 -23.65 -6.65
N SER A 440 2.33 -23.06 -7.83
CA SER A 440 3.41 -22.32 -8.48
C SER A 440 3.66 -20.99 -7.77
N TRP A 441 4.93 -20.58 -7.66
CA TRP A 441 5.32 -19.24 -7.17
C TRP A 441 4.59 -18.10 -7.90
N SER A 442 4.28 -18.30 -9.19
CA SER A 442 3.58 -17.31 -10.03
C SER A 442 2.08 -17.16 -9.73
N GLU A 443 1.44 -18.15 -9.07
CA GLU A 443 0.02 -18.08 -8.68
C GLU A 443 -0.26 -16.97 -7.67
N PHE A 444 0.77 -16.53 -6.95
CA PHE A 444 0.68 -15.45 -5.96
C PHE A 444 1.43 -14.20 -6.42
N SER A 445 1.57 -13.99 -7.73
CA SER A 445 2.22 -12.80 -8.31
C SER A 445 1.31 -11.56 -8.30
N GLU A 446 1.89 -10.38 -8.57
CA GLU A 446 1.13 -9.13 -8.74
C GLU A 446 0.07 -9.26 -9.85
N SER A 447 0.42 -9.93 -10.95
CA SER A 447 -0.51 -10.20 -12.05
C SER A 447 -1.70 -11.06 -11.60
N ALA A 448 -1.46 -12.10 -10.79
CA ALA A 448 -2.52 -12.93 -10.23
C ALA A 448 -3.40 -12.14 -9.23
N TYR A 449 -2.79 -11.28 -8.41
CA TYR A 449 -3.51 -10.35 -7.54
C TYR A 449 -4.42 -9.41 -8.35
N GLU A 450 -3.90 -8.77 -9.39
CA GLU A 450 -4.65 -7.84 -10.24
C GLU A 450 -5.80 -8.55 -10.97
N HIS A 451 -5.55 -9.74 -11.53
CA HIS A 451 -6.58 -10.55 -12.17
C HIS A 451 -7.72 -10.91 -11.19
N THR A 452 -7.37 -11.33 -9.97
CA THR A 452 -8.34 -11.66 -8.92
C THR A 452 -9.10 -10.41 -8.45
N ARG A 453 -8.42 -9.27 -8.36
CA ARG A 453 -9.02 -7.99 -7.97
C ARG A 453 -10.04 -7.50 -8.99
N VAL A 454 -9.70 -7.54 -10.28
CA VAL A 454 -10.60 -7.10 -11.37
C VAL A 454 -11.80 -8.03 -11.50
N SER A 455 -11.58 -9.35 -11.43
CA SER A 455 -12.65 -10.36 -11.55
C SER A 455 -13.67 -10.34 -10.41
N ARG A 456 -13.39 -9.67 -9.29
CA ARG A 456 -14.35 -9.48 -8.18
C ARG A 456 -15.43 -8.43 -8.46
N TRP A 457 -15.25 -7.58 -9.49
CA TRP A 457 -16.15 -6.46 -9.80
C TRP A 457 -16.85 -6.59 -11.16
N VAL A 458 -16.69 -7.72 -11.85
CA VAL A 458 -17.42 -8.12 -13.06
C VAL A 458 -18.42 -9.19 -12.68
#